data_AF-A0A5C2H5Q9-F1
#
_entry.id   AF-A0A5C2H5Q9-F1
#
_cell.length_a   1.000
_cell.length_b   1.000
_cell.length_c   1.000
_cell.angle_alpha   90.00
_cell.angle_beta   90.00
_cell.angle_gamma   90.00
#
_symmetry.space_group_name_H-M   'P 1'
#
loop_
_entity.id
_entity.type
_entity.pdbx_description
1 polymer ?
#
loop_
_entity_poly.entity_id
_entity_poly.type
_entity_poly.pdbx_seq_one_letter_code
_entity_poly.pdbx_strand_id
1 'polypeptide(L)'
;MSVIKASFRGLVGVLFGVGSAIALTPAFAAFTTDQDTITPVIMMSLVLLCGVLCFFAPTIRRAFGRGFLMLGASVFALPISAFLLSGRAASEVVSTAEEGSEAFAAVGAGLAGVAVTGLATFVGVIIGAILLLIGLILSLGGRREVIIVERDNRREPTIQK
;
A
#
# COMPACT_ATOMS: atom_id res chain seq x y z
N MET A 1 24.27 4.81 -18.38
CA MET A 1 22.90 4.25 -18.57
C MET A 1 22.32 3.57 -17.33
N SER A 2 23.10 2.86 -16.49
CA SER A 2 22.56 2.19 -15.29
C SER A 2 21.97 3.17 -14.26
N VAL A 3 22.64 4.31 -14.05
CA VAL A 3 22.20 5.37 -13.12
C VAL A 3 20.84 5.94 -13.52
N ILE A 4 20.63 6.30 -14.79
CA ILE A 4 19.35 6.84 -15.29
C ILE A 4 18.20 5.85 -15.03
N LYS A 5 18.43 4.56 -15.27
CA LYS A 5 17.43 3.51 -15.01
C LYS A 5 17.15 3.35 -13.52
N ALA A 6 18.15 3.50 -12.66
CA ALA A 6 17.99 3.43 -11.20
C ALA A 6 17.23 4.65 -10.66
N SER A 7 17.59 5.86 -11.13
CA SER A 7 16.89 7.11 -10.77
C SER A 7 15.42 7.07 -11.14
N PHE A 8 15.07 6.58 -12.34
CA PHE A 8 13.68 6.44 -12.76
C PHE A 8 12.89 5.49 -11.84
N ARG A 9 13.48 4.35 -11.43
CA ARG A 9 12.84 3.42 -10.50
C ARG A 9 12.63 4.03 -9.12
N GLY A 10 13.60 4.81 -8.64
CA GLY A 10 13.48 5.58 -7.40
C GLY A 10 12.33 6.58 -7.48
N LEU A 11 12.23 7.34 -8.56
CA LEU A 11 11.16 8.34 -8.76
C LEU A 11 9.77 7.69 -8.77
N VAL A 12 9.62 6.56 -9.48
CA VAL A 12 8.39 5.75 -9.45
C VAL A 12 8.08 5.33 -8.01
N GLY A 13 9.06 4.83 -7.25
CA GLY A 13 8.86 4.45 -5.85
C GLY A 13 8.43 5.60 -4.96
N VAL A 14 9.02 6.78 -5.12
CA VAL A 14 8.60 7.98 -4.36
C VAL A 14 7.15 8.34 -4.69
N LEU A 15 6.76 8.31 -5.97
CA LEU A 15 5.39 8.62 -6.38
C LEU A 15 4.36 7.64 -5.79
N PHE A 16 4.63 6.33 -5.83
CA PHE A 16 3.79 5.33 -5.18
C PHE A 16 3.81 5.44 -3.66
N GLY A 17 4.95 5.82 -3.07
CA GLY A 17 5.09 6.09 -1.65
C GLY A 17 4.23 7.25 -1.19
N VAL A 18 4.22 8.36 -1.94
CA VAL A 18 3.34 9.52 -1.67
C VAL A 18 1.88 9.11 -1.77
N GLY A 19 1.50 8.37 -2.82
CA GLY A 19 0.13 7.85 -2.95
C GLY A 19 -0.28 6.95 -1.77
N SER A 20 0.65 6.13 -1.28
CA SER A 20 0.43 5.24 -0.13
C SER A 20 0.26 6.03 1.18
N ALA A 21 1.08 7.07 1.38
CA ALA A 21 0.96 7.97 2.52
C ALA A 21 -0.37 8.74 2.50
N ILE A 22 -0.80 9.22 1.32
CA ILE A 22 -2.11 9.86 1.14
C ILE A 22 -3.24 8.89 1.47
N ALA A 23 -3.17 7.65 0.99
CA ALA A 23 -4.18 6.63 1.29
C ALA A 23 -4.27 6.35 2.81
N LEU A 24 -3.16 6.39 3.54
CA LEU A 24 -3.14 6.16 4.99
C LEU A 24 -3.43 7.42 5.83
N THR A 25 -3.70 8.57 5.21
CA THR A 25 -4.01 9.82 5.93
C THR A 25 -5.09 9.65 7.01
N PRO A 26 -6.20 8.91 6.79
CA PRO A 26 -7.20 8.75 7.85
C PRO A 26 -6.66 8.05 9.09
N ALA A 27 -5.76 7.07 8.93
CA ALA A 27 -5.12 6.39 10.06
C ALA A 27 -4.21 7.35 10.82
N PHE A 28 -3.38 8.13 10.09
CA PHE A 28 -2.52 9.13 10.72
C PHE A 28 -3.32 10.21 11.44
N ALA A 29 -4.43 10.67 10.86
CA ALA A 29 -5.34 11.63 11.49
C ALA A 29 -6.01 11.06 12.76
N ALA A 30 -6.22 9.74 12.83
CA ALA A 30 -6.78 9.10 14.02
C ALA A 30 -5.79 9.09 15.20
N PHE A 31 -4.48 9.07 14.94
CA PHE A 31 -3.43 9.00 15.97
C PHE A 31 -2.75 10.34 16.25
N THR A 32 -2.94 11.35 15.40
CA THR A 32 -2.32 12.67 15.61
C THR A 32 -2.94 13.39 16.81
N THR A 33 -2.07 13.98 17.63
CA THR A 33 -2.40 14.89 18.74
C THR A 33 -1.76 16.26 18.47
N ASP A 34 -2.20 17.31 19.19
CA ASP A 34 -1.84 18.72 18.90
C ASP A 34 -0.33 19.06 18.95
N GLN A 35 0.52 18.14 19.42
CA GLN A 35 1.98 18.30 19.48
C GLN A 35 2.75 17.19 18.78
N ASP A 36 2.10 16.47 17.85
CA ASP A 36 2.68 15.25 17.32
C ASP A 36 3.75 15.49 16.24
N THR A 37 5.01 15.36 16.63
CA THR A 37 6.16 15.39 15.71
C THR A 37 6.42 14.04 15.04
N ILE A 38 5.79 12.96 15.49
CA ILE A 38 6.10 11.59 15.05
C ILE A 38 5.38 11.25 13.75
N THR A 39 4.10 11.64 13.62
CA THR A 39 3.29 11.39 12.42
C THR A 39 3.96 11.80 11.09
N PRO A 40 4.49 13.03 10.91
CA PRO A 40 5.17 13.40 9.67
C PRO A 40 6.45 12.58 9.42
N VAL A 41 7.16 12.17 10.46
CA VAL A 41 8.34 11.30 10.35
C VAL A 41 7.93 9.92 9.85
N ILE A 42 6.84 9.34 10.37
CA ILE A 42 6.30 8.05 9.91
C ILE A 42 5.88 8.16 8.44
N MET A 43 5.12 9.19 8.05
CA MET A 43 4.73 9.39 6.65
C MET A 43 5.94 9.51 5.72
N MET A 44 6.95 10.29 6.10
CA MET A 44 8.15 10.46 5.29
C MET A 44 8.96 9.15 5.21
N SER A 45 9.05 8.39 6.30
CA SER A 45 9.71 7.09 6.31
C SER A 45 9.02 6.07 5.41
N LEU A 46 7.69 6.09 5.32
CA LEU A 46 6.93 5.23 4.42
C LEU A 46 7.20 5.56 2.94
N VAL A 47 7.26 6.86 2.61
CA VAL A 47 7.64 7.32 1.26
C VAL A 47 9.06 6.89 0.91
N LEU A 48 10.01 7.08 1.84
CA LEU A 48 11.41 6.67 1.66
C LEU A 48 11.53 5.15 1.51
N LEU A 49 10.83 4.37 2.34
CA LEU A 49 10.81 2.92 2.25
C LEU A 49 10.33 2.46 0.87
N CYS A 50 9.26 3.05 0.34
CA CYS A 50 8.77 2.75 -1.00
C CYS A 50 9.81 3.11 -2.08
N GLY A 51 10.42 4.29 -1.97
CA GLY A 51 11.52 4.72 -2.85
C GLY A 51 12.68 3.73 -2.86
N VAL A 52 13.14 3.30 -1.69
CA VAL A 52 14.23 2.32 -1.51
C VAL A 52 13.85 0.97 -2.10
N LEU A 53 12.65 0.46 -1.82
CA LEU A 53 12.16 -0.82 -2.35
C LEU A 53 12.08 -0.84 -3.88
N CYS A 54 11.68 0.26 -4.49
CA CYS A 54 11.63 0.40 -5.95
C CYS A 54 13.03 0.62 -6.55
N PHE A 55 13.91 1.36 -5.87
CA PHE A 55 15.29 1.57 -6.30
C PHE A 55 16.07 0.26 -6.44
N PHE A 56 15.93 -0.66 -5.47
CA PHE A 56 16.56 -1.98 -5.48
C PHE A 56 15.85 -3.01 -6.39
N ALA A 57 14.80 -2.63 -7.13
CA ALA A 57 14.17 -3.56 -8.07
C ALA A 57 15.08 -3.77 -9.29
N PRO A 58 15.28 -5.02 -9.77
CA PRO A 58 16.20 -5.30 -10.88
C PRO A 58 15.67 -4.81 -12.23
N THR A 59 14.34 -4.65 -12.38
CA THR A 59 13.68 -4.19 -13.60
C THR A 59 12.62 -3.13 -13.30
N ILE A 60 12.32 -2.27 -14.28
CA ILE A 60 11.27 -1.23 -14.17
C ILE A 60 9.90 -1.88 -13.88
N ARG A 61 9.59 -2.99 -14.56
CA ARG A 61 8.37 -3.76 -14.33
C ARG A 61 8.22 -4.20 -12.87
N ARG A 62 9.29 -4.70 -12.24
CA ARG A 62 9.28 -5.08 -10.82
C ARG A 62 9.21 -3.87 -9.88
N ALA A 63 9.78 -2.72 -10.27
CA ALA A 63 9.65 -1.48 -9.49
C ALA A 63 8.18 -1.03 -9.42
N PHE A 64 7.47 -1.02 -10.56
CA PHE A 64 6.03 -0.76 -10.61
C PHE A 64 5.24 -1.80 -9.81
N GLY A 65 5.55 -3.09 -9.94
CA GLY A 65 4.90 -4.15 -9.16
C GLY A 65 4.99 -3.92 -7.66
N ARG A 66 6.18 -3.57 -7.14
CA ARG A 66 6.39 -3.23 -5.72
C ARG A 66 5.61 -1.97 -5.30
N GLY A 67 5.59 -0.95 -6.15
CA GLY A 67 4.82 0.28 -5.91
C GLY A 67 3.31 0.03 -5.82
N PHE A 68 2.76 -0.72 -6.78
CA PHE A 68 1.35 -1.14 -6.77
C PHE A 68 0.98 -2.02 -5.58
N LEU A 69 1.89 -2.90 -5.13
CA LEU A 69 1.67 -3.69 -3.92
C LEU A 69 1.60 -2.82 -2.67
N MET A 70 2.51 -1.86 -2.50
CA MET A 70 2.50 -0.93 -1.36
C MET A 70 1.27 -0.02 -1.36
N LEU A 71 0.97 0.59 -2.52
CA LEU A 71 -0.21 1.43 -2.67
C LEU A 71 -1.50 0.62 -2.48
N GLY A 72 -1.57 -0.56 -3.09
CA GLY A 72 -2.69 -1.47 -2.97
C GLY A 72 -2.93 -1.91 -1.53
N ALA A 73 -1.87 -2.27 -0.78
CA ALA A 73 -1.99 -2.60 0.63
C ALA A 73 -2.47 -1.40 1.47
N SER A 74 -1.98 -0.21 1.16
CA SER A 74 -2.38 1.04 1.85
C SER A 74 -3.85 1.39 1.58
N VAL A 75 -4.29 1.30 0.33
CA VAL A 75 -5.69 1.52 -0.09
C VAL A 75 -6.59 0.41 0.47
N PHE A 76 -6.12 -0.83 0.50
CA PHE A 76 -6.85 -1.94 1.10
C PHE A 76 -7.02 -1.80 2.62
N ALA A 77 -6.09 -1.08 3.28
CA ALA A 77 -6.18 -0.73 4.70
C ALA A 77 -7.08 0.48 5.00
N LEU A 78 -7.59 1.18 3.97
CA LEU A 78 -8.55 2.29 4.13
C LEU A 78 -9.73 1.98 5.06
N PRO A 79 -10.39 0.81 4.99
CA PRO A 79 -11.56 0.52 5.83
C PRO A 79 -11.21 0.60 7.32
N ILE A 80 -10.05 0.04 7.69
CA ILE A 80 -9.54 0.06 9.07
C ILE A 80 -9.18 1.50 9.46
N SER A 81 -8.53 2.23 8.56
CA SER A 81 -8.13 3.62 8.82
C SER A 81 -9.34 4.55 9.03
N ALA A 82 -10.39 4.40 8.23
CA ALA A 82 -11.62 5.18 8.32
C ALA A 82 -12.43 4.81 9.57
N PHE A 83 -12.42 3.52 9.96
CA PHE A 83 -13.03 3.07 11.20
C PHE A 83 -12.37 3.73 12.42
N LEU A 84 -11.03 3.73 12.49
CA LEU A 84 -10.29 4.36 13.58
C LEU A 84 -10.56 5.87 13.66
N LEU A 85 -10.52 6.56 12.52
CA LEU A 85 -10.79 8.00 12.46
C LEU A 85 -12.24 8.30 12.88
N SER A 86 -13.21 7.52 12.39
CA SER A 86 -14.63 7.68 12.73
C SER A 86 -14.87 7.48 14.23
N GLY A 87 -14.20 6.49 14.85
CA GLY A 87 -14.29 6.27 16.30
C GLY A 87 -13.74 7.43 17.12
N ARG A 88 -12.59 8.00 16.70
CA ARG A 88 -11.98 9.17 17.36
C ARG A 88 -12.87 10.40 17.22
N ALA A 89 -13.35 10.68 16.00
CA ALA A 89 -14.27 11.79 15.74
C ALA A 89 -15.61 11.63 16.49
N ALA A 90 -16.16 10.42 16.57
CA ALA A 90 -17.39 10.17 17.31
C ALA A 90 -17.22 10.42 18.81
N SER A 91 -16.09 10.01 19.37
CA SER A 91 -15.77 10.25 20.79
C SER A 91 -15.66 11.75 21.07
N GLU A 92 -15.06 12.51 20.17
CA GLU A 92 -14.94 13.97 20.28
C GLU A 92 -16.32 14.66 20.23
N VAL A 93 -17.15 14.33 19.24
CA VAL A 93 -18.51 14.87 19.10
C VAL A 93 -19.36 14.63 20.34
N VAL A 94 -19.31 13.41 20.91
CA VAL A 94 -20.05 13.08 22.14
C VAL A 94 -19.49 13.85 23.34
N SER A 95 -18.17 13.99 23.46
CA SER A 95 -17.55 14.71 24.58
C SER A 95 -17.80 16.22 24.57
N THR A 96 -18.09 16.80 23.39
CA THR A 96 -18.40 18.22 23.22
C THR A 96 -19.89 18.53 23.21
N ALA A 97 -20.75 17.51 23.32
CA ALA A 97 -22.19 17.69 23.28
C ALA A 97 -22.70 18.39 24.56
N GLU A 98 -23.75 19.20 24.43
CA GLU A 98 -24.40 19.81 25.59
C GLU A 98 -25.01 18.73 26.49
N GLU A 99 -25.00 18.97 27.81
CA GLU A 99 -25.60 18.05 28.79
C GLU A 99 -27.04 17.71 28.41
N GLY A 100 -27.34 16.41 28.28
CA GLY A 100 -28.66 15.91 27.86
C GLY A 100 -28.83 15.70 26.34
N SER A 101 -27.89 16.16 25.50
CA SER A 101 -27.88 15.90 24.05
C SER A 101 -26.92 14.78 23.62
N GLU A 102 -26.12 14.25 24.55
CA GLU A 102 -25.09 13.22 24.31
C GLU A 102 -25.61 12.00 23.55
N ALA A 103 -26.81 11.53 23.88
CA ALA A 103 -27.41 10.37 23.22
C ALA A 103 -27.70 10.63 21.73
N PHE A 104 -28.18 11.84 21.39
CA PHE A 104 -28.41 12.23 20.00
C PHE A 104 -27.10 12.45 19.26
N ALA A 105 -26.11 13.04 19.92
CA ALA A 105 -24.76 13.21 19.37
C ALA A 105 -24.11 11.86 19.07
N ALA A 106 -24.24 10.88 19.97
CA ALA A 106 -23.71 9.53 19.79
C ALA A 106 -24.37 8.79 18.62
N VAL A 107 -25.69 8.88 18.49
CA VAL A 107 -26.42 8.27 17.36
C VAL A 107 -26.03 8.92 16.03
N GLY A 108 -25.95 10.25 15.98
CA GLY A 108 -25.54 10.99 14.79
C GLY A 108 -24.11 10.64 14.36
N ALA A 109 -23.18 10.64 15.31
CA ALA A 109 -21.78 10.28 15.06
C ALA A 109 -21.63 8.81 14.65
N GLY A 110 -22.40 7.90 15.24
CA GLY A 110 -22.42 6.49 14.86
C GLY A 110 -22.89 6.28 13.42
N LEU A 111 -24.00 6.92 13.03
CA LEU A 111 -24.52 6.84 11.65
C LEU A 111 -23.54 7.43 10.64
N ALA A 112 -22.94 8.59 10.94
CA ALA A 112 -21.91 9.19 10.10
C ALA A 112 -20.67 8.28 9.97
N GLY A 113 -20.23 7.69 11.08
CA GLY A 113 -19.10 6.75 11.10
C GLY A 113 -19.35 5.51 10.26
N VAL A 114 -20.55 4.93 10.32
CA VAL A 114 -20.94 3.79 9.47
C VAL A 114 -20.96 4.19 8.00
N ALA A 115 -21.50 5.37 7.65
CA ALA A 115 -21.54 5.83 6.27
C ALA A 115 -20.13 6.02 5.69
N VAL A 116 -19.22 6.68 6.42
CA VAL A 116 -17.84 6.93 6.00
C VAL A 116 -17.05 5.62 5.92
N THR A 117 -17.15 4.78 6.93
CA THR A 117 -16.47 3.48 6.96
C THR A 117 -17.00 2.56 5.87
N GLY A 118 -18.31 2.56 5.60
CA GLY A 118 -18.92 1.80 4.51
C GLY A 118 -18.40 2.21 3.15
N LEU A 119 -18.32 3.52 2.87
CA LEU A 119 -17.73 4.05 1.64
C LEU A 119 -16.25 3.68 1.52
N ALA A 120 -15.48 3.87 2.60
CA ALA A 120 -14.06 3.49 2.65
C ALA A 120 -13.85 1.99 2.46
N THR A 121 -14.78 1.16 2.96
CA THR A 121 -14.78 -0.30 2.76
C THR A 121 -14.99 -0.64 1.29
N PHE A 122 -16.03 -0.08 0.67
CA PHE A 122 -16.35 -0.34 -0.73
C PHE A 122 -15.19 0.07 -1.65
N VAL A 123 -14.70 1.30 -1.50
CA VAL A 123 -13.61 1.84 -2.33
C VAL A 123 -12.29 1.14 -2.01
N GLY A 124 -11.95 1.00 -0.74
CA GLY A 124 -10.68 0.44 -0.29
C GLY A 124 -10.52 -1.02 -0.66
N VAL A 125 -11.54 -1.84 -0.47
CA VAL A 125 -11.48 -3.28 -0.81
C VAL A 125 -11.40 -3.47 -2.32
N ILE A 126 -12.26 -2.79 -3.11
CA ILE A 126 -12.30 -3.00 -4.57
C ILE A 126 -11.03 -2.45 -5.22
N ILE A 127 -10.70 -1.17 -4.99
CA ILE A 127 -9.54 -0.55 -5.61
C ILE A 127 -8.25 -1.16 -5.04
N GLY A 128 -8.19 -1.39 -3.73
CA GLY A 128 -7.05 -2.05 -3.09
C GLY A 128 -6.80 -3.45 -3.65
N ALA A 129 -7.83 -4.27 -3.80
CA ALA A 129 -7.69 -5.61 -4.40
C ALA A 129 -7.20 -5.54 -5.85
N ILE A 130 -7.74 -4.63 -6.68
CA ILE A 130 -7.30 -4.44 -8.06
C ILE A 130 -5.81 -4.04 -8.10
N LEU A 131 -5.40 -3.07 -7.29
CA LEU A 131 -4.01 -2.62 -7.21
C LEU A 131 -3.08 -3.74 -6.72
N LEU A 132 -3.50 -4.53 -5.74
CA LEU A 132 -2.76 -5.69 -5.25
C LEU A 132 -2.60 -6.76 -6.33
N LEU A 133 -3.66 -7.06 -7.08
CA LEU A 133 -3.61 -8.02 -8.20
C LEU A 133 -2.64 -7.53 -9.29
N ILE A 134 -2.73 -6.26 -9.69
CA ILE A 134 -1.81 -5.66 -10.67
C ILE A 134 -0.37 -5.73 -10.15
N GLY A 135 -0.16 -5.35 -8.88
CA GLY A 135 1.15 -5.39 -8.24
C GLY A 135 1.75 -6.78 -8.21
N LEU A 136 0.94 -7.79 -7.87
CA LEU A 136 1.34 -9.19 -7.83
C LEU A 136 1.72 -9.71 -9.22
N ILE A 137 0.89 -9.44 -10.24
CA ILE A 137 1.13 -9.83 -11.64
C ILE A 137 2.42 -9.19 -12.18
N LEU A 138 2.66 -7.91 -11.87
CA LEU A 138 3.86 -7.19 -12.31
C LEU A 138 5.12 -7.65 -11.56
N SER A 139 4.99 -7.97 -10.27
CA SER A 139 6.10 -8.45 -9.43
C SER A 139 6.53 -9.88 -9.81
N LEU A 140 5.56 -10.78 -10.01
CA LEU A 140 5.81 -12.21 -10.26
C LEU A 140 6.00 -12.56 -11.74
N GLY A 141 5.32 -11.89 -12.67
CA GLY A 141 5.18 -12.33 -14.07
C GLY A 141 6.44 -12.24 -14.95
N GLY A 142 7.64 -12.15 -14.36
CA GLY A 142 8.93 -12.13 -15.06
C GLY A 142 9.78 -13.39 -14.90
N ARG A 143 9.41 -14.34 -14.03
CA ARG A 143 10.09 -15.64 -13.93
C ARG A 143 9.40 -16.65 -14.83
N ARG A 144 9.74 -16.64 -16.13
CA ARG A 144 9.58 -17.85 -16.93
C ARG A 144 10.73 -18.76 -16.51
N GLU A 145 10.46 -19.70 -15.62
CA GLU A 145 11.39 -20.81 -15.35
C GLU A 145 11.45 -21.66 -16.62
N VAL A 146 12.38 -21.34 -17.51
CA VAL A 146 12.75 -22.23 -18.61
C VAL A 146 13.57 -23.33 -17.97
N ILE A 147 12.92 -24.46 -17.69
CA ILE A 147 13.61 -25.69 -17.30
C ILE A 147 14.42 -26.10 -18.53
N ILE A 148 15.70 -25.75 -18.55
CA ILE A 148 16.63 -26.24 -19.56
C ILE A 148 16.89 -27.70 -19.17
N VAL A 149 16.18 -28.62 -19.81
CA VAL A 149 16.50 -30.04 -19.74
C VAL A 149 17.77 -30.22 -20.56
N GLU A 150 18.92 -30.26 -19.89
CA GLU A 150 20.17 -30.70 -20.49
C GLU A 150 19.96 -32.13 -20.99
N ARG A 151 19.85 -32.29 -22.32
CA ARG A 151 19.90 -33.60 -22.94
C ARG A 151 21.35 -34.04 -22.88
N ASP A 152 21.63 -34.99 -22.00
CA ASP A 152 22.91 -35.68 -21.95
C ASP A 152 23.25 -36.19 -23.35
N ASN A 153 24.27 -35.60 -23.94
CA ASN A 153 24.73 -35.91 -25.28
C ASN A 153 25.42 -37.28 -25.21
N ARG A 154 24.63 -38.34 -25.44
CA ARG A 154 25.05 -39.74 -25.47
C ARG A 154 26.23 -39.88 -26.44
N ARG A 155 27.45 -40.01 -25.90
CA ARG A 155 28.66 -40.35 -26.66
C ARG A 155 28.45 -41.69 -27.34
N GLU A 156 28.40 -41.71 -28.66
CA GLU A 156 28.52 -42.95 -29.43
C GLU A 156 29.93 -43.53 -29.27
N PRO A 157 30.06 -44.87 -29.11
CA PRO A 157 31.36 -45.51 -29.00
C PRO A 157 32.08 -45.47 -30.35
N THR A 158 33.26 -44.88 -30.37
CA THR A 158 34.14 -44.85 -31.53
C THR A 158 34.68 -46.27 -31.74
N ILE A 159 34.28 -46.92 -32.83
CA ILE A 159 34.82 -48.21 -33.26
C ILE A 159 36.27 -47.98 -33.71
N GLN A 160 37.24 -48.45 -32.93
CA GLN A 160 38.64 -48.58 -33.37
C GLN A 160 38.74 -49.80 -34.30
N LYS A 161 39.25 -49.55 -35.51
CA LYS A 161 39.69 -50.58 -36.46
C LYS A 161 41.10 -51.05 -36.13
#